data_AF-A0A7T1T6X7-F1
#
_entry.id   AF-A0A7T1T6X7-F1
#
_cell.length_a   1.000
_cell.length_b   1.000
_cell.length_c   1.000
_cell.angle_alpha   90.00
_cell.angle_beta   90.00
_cell.angle_gamma   90.00
#
_symmetry.space_group_name_H-M   'P 1'
#
loop_
_entity.id
_entity.type
_entity.pdbx_description
1 polymer ?
#
loop_
_entity_poly.entity_id
_entity_poly.type
_entity_poly.pdbx_seq_one_letter_code
_entity_poly.pdbx_strand_id
1 'polypeptide(L)'
;MHVSNRRARRAALLGTATIVVGGAMISVPAHAASADGHSGSTGKATAVAARADLNVSVVNAAKVPVRASLNSVSAPRAADKTLLTAEVNGANKGQPVRLVDAKVARSAAKAGAQRSVGHVKLAGLRAFAPGLPTKPLVSADLLTATALCKAGQKPVAKADLENVSVLGKPVKVNGLGSQKVELPGVGTVDIALEETTTKAASGAATALKLSYEVNPANLNVVKAAGEIVLSEATCETPKGAGGNEPGPQTGDDDGGGLAETGGNSATPIIAGVGALLVVGGGTMYLIRRRGARSS
;
A
#
# COMPACT_ATOMS: atom_id res chain seq x y z
N MET A 1 -29.05 3.65 49.70
CA MET A 1 -29.82 4.91 49.80
C MET A 1 -28.89 6.07 49.53
N HIS A 2 -29.06 6.77 48.41
CA HIS A 2 -28.62 8.15 48.10
C HIS A 2 -29.21 8.45 46.71
N VAL A 3 -30.48 8.90 46.67
CA VAL A 3 -30.92 10.29 46.47
C VAL A 3 -30.55 10.85 45.09
N SER A 4 -31.60 10.86 44.27
CA SER A 4 -31.79 11.53 42.98
C SER A 4 -31.41 13.02 43.00
N ASN A 5 -30.93 13.56 41.88
CA ASN A 5 -31.40 14.88 41.49
C ASN A 5 -31.44 15.11 39.97
N ARG A 6 -32.66 15.21 39.45
CA ARG A 6 -33.00 15.75 38.13
C ARG A 6 -32.79 17.27 38.16
N ARG A 7 -32.16 17.84 37.14
CA ARG A 7 -32.31 19.28 36.84
C ARG A 7 -32.85 19.47 35.44
N ALA A 8 -34.17 19.52 35.38
CA ALA A 8 -34.89 20.29 34.37
C ALA A 8 -34.77 21.78 34.69
N ARG A 9 -34.52 22.61 33.69
CA ARG A 9 -34.75 24.07 33.62
C ARG A 9 -34.30 24.52 32.23
N ARG A 10 -34.95 25.40 31.48
CA ARG A 10 -36.28 26.02 31.44
C ARG A 10 -36.19 26.88 30.16
N ALA A 11 -37.20 26.83 29.30
CA ALA A 11 -37.34 27.76 28.18
C ALA A 11 -37.62 29.18 28.69
N ALA A 12 -37.04 30.19 28.04
CA ALA A 12 -37.45 31.58 28.16
C ALA A 12 -37.32 32.27 26.79
N LEU A 13 -38.46 32.63 26.22
CA LEU A 13 -38.64 33.58 25.13
C LEU A 13 -38.68 34.99 25.71
N LEU A 14 -38.02 35.94 25.06
CA LEU A 14 -38.38 37.37 25.03
C LEU A 14 -37.69 38.00 23.81
N GLY A 15 -38.48 38.65 22.96
CA GLY A 15 -38.01 39.36 21.79
C GLY A 15 -38.06 40.87 21.98
N THR A 16 -37.30 41.60 21.16
CA THR A 16 -37.58 42.96 20.68
C THR A 16 -36.73 43.22 19.44
N ALA A 17 -37.35 43.79 18.40
CA ALA A 17 -36.76 44.18 17.13
C ALA A 17 -36.00 45.52 17.22
N THR A 18 -35.00 45.75 16.37
CA THR A 18 -34.82 47.00 15.58
C THR A 18 -33.57 46.99 14.69
N ILE A 19 -33.79 47.46 13.44
CA ILE A 19 -32.92 48.23 12.53
C ILE A 19 -31.78 47.48 11.79
N VAL A 20 -32.03 47.30 10.48
CA VAL A 20 -31.07 46.89 9.44
C VAL A 20 -30.31 48.12 8.95
N VAL A 21 -28.99 48.10 9.10
CA VAL A 21 -28.05 48.90 8.30
C VAL A 21 -26.83 48.02 7.97
N GLY A 22 -26.64 47.76 6.68
CA GLY A 22 -25.39 47.40 5.99
C GLY A 22 -24.36 46.50 6.67
N GLY A 23 -24.22 45.27 6.19
CA GLY A 23 -23.02 44.45 6.41
C GLY A 23 -23.32 42.95 6.46
N ALA A 24 -23.52 42.31 5.31
CA ALA A 24 -23.63 40.86 5.24
C ALA A 24 -22.25 40.20 5.41
N MET A 25 -21.80 40.05 6.66
CA MET A 25 -20.72 39.14 7.02
C MET A 25 -21.35 37.91 7.65
N ILE A 26 -21.69 36.93 6.83
CA ILE A 26 -22.09 35.61 7.29
C ILE A 26 -20.82 34.92 7.82
N SER A 27 -20.57 34.98 9.12
CA SER A 27 -19.58 34.15 9.78
C SER A 27 -20.15 32.72 9.93
N VAL A 28 -20.12 31.96 8.84
CA VAL A 28 -20.27 30.50 8.88
C VAL A 28 -19.07 29.96 9.65
N PRO A 29 -19.23 29.03 10.61
CA PRO A 29 -18.09 28.35 11.19
C PRO A 29 -17.29 27.73 10.04
N ALA A 30 -16.05 28.18 9.88
CA ALA A 30 -15.06 27.63 8.97
C ALA A 30 -14.83 26.16 9.36
N HIS A 31 -15.74 25.29 8.92
CA HIS A 31 -15.38 23.91 8.66
C HIS A 31 -14.34 24.02 7.56
N ALA A 32 -13.12 23.60 7.88
CA ALA A 32 -12.08 23.41 6.90
C ALA A 32 -12.60 22.41 5.85
N ALA A 33 -13.28 22.94 4.84
CA ALA A 33 -13.52 22.23 3.60
C ALA A 33 -12.13 22.10 2.97
N SER A 34 -11.61 20.87 2.95
CA SER A 34 -10.38 20.56 2.24
C SER A 34 -10.52 21.06 0.81
N ALA A 35 -9.81 22.14 0.51
CA ALA A 35 -9.64 22.63 -0.84
C ALA A 35 -8.66 21.69 -1.55
N ASP A 36 -9.10 20.48 -1.90
CA ASP A 36 -8.32 19.55 -2.72
C ASP A 36 -8.86 19.60 -4.16
N GLY A 37 -8.74 20.79 -4.76
CA GLY A 37 -8.80 21.00 -6.20
C GLY A 37 -7.43 20.78 -6.83
N HIS A 38 -6.92 19.55 -6.75
CA HIS A 38 -5.87 19.05 -7.64
C HIS A 38 -6.15 17.56 -7.87
N SER A 39 -6.55 17.21 -9.08
CA SER A 39 -6.55 15.83 -9.57
C SER A 39 -5.10 15.33 -9.77
N GLY A 40 -4.24 15.56 -8.78
CA GLY A 40 -2.95 14.89 -8.66
C GLY A 40 -3.23 13.44 -8.35
N SER A 41 -2.66 12.52 -9.11
CA SER A 41 -2.96 11.10 -8.90
C SER A 41 -2.55 10.71 -7.48
N THR A 42 -3.52 10.32 -6.68
CA THR A 42 -3.27 9.84 -5.32
C THR A 42 -2.58 8.49 -5.43
N GLY A 43 -1.57 8.26 -4.59
CA GLY A 43 -0.94 6.94 -4.52
C GLY A 43 -1.93 5.88 -4.02
N LYS A 44 -1.49 4.62 -3.95
CA LYS A 44 -2.31 3.51 -3.46
C LYS A 44 -1.61 2.81 -2.32
N ALA A 45 -2.39 2.25 -1.40
CA ALA A 45 -1.87 1.34 -0.40
C ALA A 45 -2.92 0.30 -0.03
N THR A 46 -2.44 -0.91 0.27
CA THR A 46 -3.26 -1.99 0.82
C THR A 46 -2.60 -2.56 2.06
N ALA A 47 -3.42 -3.12 2.93
CA ALA A 47 -2.99 -3.82 4.13
C ALA A 47 -3.92 -5.01 4.35
N VAL A 48 -3.38 -6.22 4.38
CA VAL A 48 -4.13 -7.47 4.47
C VAL A 48 -3.57 -8.30 5.62
N ALA A 49 -4.41 -8.59 6.61
CA ALA A 49 -3.99 -9.41 7.75
C ALA A 49 -3.76 -10.86 7.34
N ALA A 50 -4.75 -11.46 6.66
CA ALA A 50 -4.61 -12.81 6.15
C ALA A 50 -5.36 -12.95 4.83
N ARG A 51 -4.74 -13.66 3.88
CA ARG A 51 -5.40 -14.13 2.66
C ARG A 51 -5.04 -15.58 2.46
N ALA A 52 -6.02 -16.35 2.01
CA ALA A 52 -5.85 -17.74 1.64
C ALA A 52 -6.41 -17.93 0.24
N ASP A 53 -5.56 -18.41 -0.66
CA ASP A 53 -5.88 -18.74 -2.03
C ASP A 53 -5.63 -20.26 -2.19
N LEU A 54 -6.67 -21.08 -1.99
CA LEU A 54 -6.58 -22.53 -2.12
C LEU A 54 -7.11 -22.99 -3.48
N ASN A 55 -6.33 -23.84 -4.15
CA ASN A 55 -6.70 -24.53 -5.38
C ASN A 55 -6.84 -26.01 -5.08
N VAL A 56 -8.08 -26.48 -5.00
CA VAL A 56 -8.38 -27.90 -4.81
C VAL A 56 -8.66 -28.51 -6.17
N SER A 57 -7.82 -29.45 -6.58
CA SER A 57 -7.97 -30.23 -7.81
C SER A 57 -8.35 -31.66 -7.44
N VAL A 58 -9.60 -32.02 -7.71
CA VAL A 58 -10.07 -33.40 -7.62
C VAL A 58 -9.86 -34.04 -8.99
N VAL A 59 -9.28 -35.24 -9.03
CA VAL A 59 -9.17 -36.00 -10.28
C VAL A 59 -10.58 -36.21 -10.84
N ASN A 60 -10.82 -35.79 -12.09
CA ASN A 60 -12.11 -35.78 -12.79
C ASN A 60 -13.17 -34.78 -12.31
N ALA A 61 -12.81 -33.71 -11.58
CA ALA A 61 -13.73 -32.61 -11.31
C ALA A 61 -13.13 -31.23 -11.64
N ALA A 62 -14.00 -30.24 -11.85
CA ALA A 62 -13.60 -28.86 -12.10
C ALA A 62 -12.84 -28.28 -10.89
N LYS A 63 -11.83 -27.45 -11.16
CA LYS A 63 -11.03 -26.74 -10.15
C LYS A 63 -11.94 -25.78 -9.38
N VAL A 64 -12.05 -25.95 -8.07
CA VAL A 64 -12.85 -25.05 -7.21
C VAL A 64 -11.89 -24.11 -6.47
N PRO A 65 -11.80 -22.82 -6.85
CA PRO A 65 -10.96 -21.86 -6.15
C PRO A 65 -11.64 -21.43 -4.84
N VAL A 66 -10.92 -21.56 -3.73
CA VAL A 66 -11.34 -20.99 -2.45
C VAL A 66 -10.47 -19.78 -2.18
N ARG A 67 -11.07 -18.60 -2.28
CA ARG A 67 -10.42 -17.32 -1.93
C ARG A 67 -11.06 -16.78 -0.67
N ALA A 68 -10.27 -16.64 0.37
CA ALA A 68 -10.67 -15.96 1.59
C ALA A 68 -9.70 -14.80 1.85
N SER A 69 -10.22 -13.60 2.03
CA SER A 69 -9.42 -12.46 2.50
C SER A 69 -10.03 -11.95 3.80
N LEU A 70 -9.17 -11.69 4.78
CA LEU A 70 -9.55 -11.40 6.15
C LEU A 70 -8.82 -10.14 6.61
N ASN A 71 -9.62 -9.20 7.13
CA ASN A 71 -9.15 -7.89 7.57
C ASN A 71 -8.31 -7.20 6.47
N SER A 72 -8.82 -7.22 5.23
CA SER A 72 -8.23 -6.54 4.08
C SER A 72 -8.78 -5.12 3.99
N VAL A 73 -7.89 -4.14 3.87
CA VAL A 73 -8.24 -2.74 3.68
C VAL A 73 -7.48 -2.12 2.51
N SER A 74 -8.15 -1.21 1.81
CA SER A 74 -7.53 -0.33 0.82
C SER A 74 -7.62 1.10 1.32
N ALA A 75 -6.60 1.90 1.03
CA ALA A 75 -6.52 3.26 1.49
C ALA A 75 -7.66 4.16 0.94
N PRO A 76 -8.17 5.12 1.72
CA PRO A 76 -7.89 5.36 3.15
C PRO A 76 -8.83 4.55 4.04
N ARG A 77 -8.31 3.54 4.75
CA ARG A 77 -9.12 2.75 5.68
C ARG A 77 -8.25 2.00 6.70
N ALA A 78 -8.82 1.75 7.88
CA ALA A 78 -8.23 0.88 8.89
C ALA A 78 -9.28 -0.14 9.35
N ALA A 79 -8.82 -1.31 9.78
CA ALA A 79 -9.66 -2.36 10.32
C ALA A 79 -8.92 -3.07 11.45
N ASP A 80 -9.61 -3.20 12.58
CA ASP A 80 -9.14 -3.85 13.79
C ASP A 80 -10.07 -5.01 14.12
N LYS A 81 -9.48 -6.19 14.36
CA LYS A 81 -10.17 -7.41 14.74
C LYS A 81 -9.51 -7.99 15.98
N THR A 82 -10.34 -8.32 16.96
CA THR A 82 -9.97 -9.20 18.06
C THR A 82 -10.41 -10.60 17.66
N LEU A 83 -9.50 -11.58 17.67
CA LEU A 83 -9.71 -12.94 17.17
C LEU A 83 -10.04 -12.97 15.66
N LEU A 84 -9.01 -13.05 14.84
CA LEU A 84 -9.13 -13.29 13.41
C LEU A 84 -9.13 -14.80 13.16
N THR A 85 -10.21 -15.34 12.61
CA THR A 85 -10.31 -16.77 12.29
C THR A 85 -10.65 -16.96 10.82
N ALA A 86 -9.91 -17.83 10.14
CA ALA A 86 -10.17 -18.29 8.79
C ALA A 86 -10.58 -19.77 8.83
N GLU A 87 -11.76 -20.11 8.32
CA GLU A 87 -12.21 -21.50 8.21
C GLU A 87 -12.62 -21.81 6.78
N VAL A 88 -12.31 -23.02 6.34
CA VAL A 88 -12.77 -23.55 5.05
C VAL A 88 -13.67 -24.74 5.30
N ASN A 89 -14.90 -24.67 4.77
CA ASN A 89 -15.86 -25.75 4.84
C ASN A 89 -15.57 -26.78 3.73
N GLY A 90 -15.63 -28.07 4.05
CA GLY A 90 -15.81 -29.11 3.03
C GLY A 90 -14.62 -30.03 2.73
N ALA A 91 -13.48 -29.93 3.42
CA ALA A 91 -12.35 -30.86 3.21
C ALA A 91 -12.34 -32.07 4.17
N ASN A 92 -13.01 -31.98 5.34
CA ASN A 92 -12.98 -33.02 6.38
C ASN A 92 -14.39 -33.46 6.79
N LYS A 93 -15.07 -34.24 5.94
CA LYS A 93 -16.43 -34.78 6.22
C LYS A 93 -17.46 -33.71 6.62
N GLY A 94 -17.36 -32.51 6.04
CA GLY A 94 -18.25 -31.38 6.36
C GLY A 94 -17.86 -30.55 7.59
N GLN A 95 -16.80 -30.92 8.32
CA GLN A 95 -16.29 -30.10 9.42
C GLN A 95 -15.45 -28.93 8.89
N PRO A 96 -15.59 -27.72 9.47
CA PRO A 96 -14.75 -26.58 9.14
C PRO A 96 -13.29 -26.86 9.53
N VAL A 97 -12.37 -26.54 8.63
CA VAL A 97 -10.92 -26.59 8.90
C VAL A 97 -10.44 -25.18 9.14
N ARG A 98 -9.97 -24.91 10.37
CA ARG A 98 -9.34 -23.64 10.72
C ARG A 98 -7.95 -23.55 10.10
N LEU A 99 -7.71 -22.52 9.31
CA LEU A 99 -6.43 -22.27 8.64
C LEU A 99 -5.58 -21.24 9.35
N VAL A 100 -6.21 -20.20 9.91
CA VAL A 100 -5.54 -19.08 10.56
C VAL A 100 -6.32 -18.70 11.80
N ASP A 101 -5.59 -18.49 12.90
CA ASP A 101 -6.05 -17.91 14.15
C ASP A 101 -5.07 -16.84 14.61
N ALA A 102 -5.54 -15.66 14.98
CA ALA A 102 -4.71 -14.60 15.55
C ALA A 102 -5.49 -13.80 16.59
N LYS A 103 -4.88 -13.52 17.74
CA LYS A 103 -5.53 -12.78 18.84
C LYS A 103 -5.83 -11.34 18.45
N VAL A 104 -4.92 -10.71 17.74
CA VAL A 104 -5.06 -9.34 17.25
C VAL A 104 -4.73 -9.33 15.77
N ALA A 105 -5.59 -8.69 14.99
CA ALA A 105 -5.31 -8.33 13.61
C ALA A 105 -5.64 -6.86 13.39
N ARG A 106 -4.63 -6.08 12.99
CA ARG A 106 -4.78 -4.69 12.62
C ARG A 106 -4.25 -4.49 11.21
N SER A 107 -5.05 -3.86 10.38
CA SER A 107 -4.68 -3.49 9.01
C SER A 107 -5.01 -2.03 8.80
N ALA A 108 -4.04 -1.24 8.35
CA ALA A 108 -4.22 0.18 8.10
C ALA A 108 -3.56 0.56 6.77
N ALA A 109 -4.32 1.24 5.91
CA ALA A 109 -3.83 1.76 4.66
C ALA A 109 -4.20 3.25 4.55
N LYS A 110 -3.21 4.09 4.24
CA LYS A 110 -3.39 5.52 3.98
C LYS A 110 -2.68 5.89 2.69
N ALA A 111 -3.31 6.72 1.88
CA ALA A 111 -2.71 7.23 0.65
C ALA A 111 -3.14 8.68 0.44
N GLY A 112 -2.22 9.47 -0.10
CA GLY A 112 -2.44 10.87 -0.43
C GLY A 112 -1.42 11.34 -1.46
N ALA A 113 -1.36 12.65 -1.72
CA ALA A 113 -0.49 13.21 -2.76
C ALA A 113 1.02 13.05 -2.48
N GLN A 114 1.42 12.99 -1.20
CA GLN A 114 2.84 12.97 -0.80
C GLN A 114 3.35 11.58 -0.40
N ARG A 115 2.45 10.69 0.05
CA ARG A 115 2.84 9.35 0.51
C ARG A 115 1.69 8.37 0.50
N SER A 116 2.05 7.09 0.38
CA SER A 116 1.20 5.94 0.56
C SER A 116 1.83 5.01 1.58
N VAL A 117 1.03 4.53 2.54
CA VAL A 117 1.47 3.67 3.64
C VAL A 117 0.47 2.53 3.81
N GLY A 118 0.96 1.30 3.67
CA GLY A 118 0.29 0.09 4.15
C GLY A 118 0.98 -0.41 5.41
N HIS A 119 0.22 -0.77 6.43
CA HIS A 119 0.74 -1.35 7.66
C HIS A 119 -0.19 -2.45 8.18
N VAL A 120 0.40 -3.57 8.57
CA VAL A 120 -0.30 -4.69 9.19
C VAL A 120 0.44 -5.14 10.43
N LYS A 121 -0.35 -5.52 11.45
CA LYS A 121 0.12 -6.14 12.68
C LYS A 121 -0.77 -7.33 13.04
N LEU A 122 -0.15 -8.49 13.19
CA LEU A 122 -0.78 -9.69 13.74
C LEU A 122 -0.10 -10.08 15.04
N ALA A 123 -0.86 -10.43 16.07
CA ALA A 123 -0.30 -10.93 17.33
C ALA A 123 -0.93 -12.24 17.76
N GLY A 124 -0.10 -13.14 18.32
CA GLY A 124 -0.49 -14.47 18.76
C GLY A 124 -1.03 -15.32 17.61
N LEU A 125 -0.29 -15.38 16.50
CA LEU A 125 -0.66 -16.12 15.29
C LEU A 125 -0.49 -17.62 15.48
N ARG A 126 -1.44 -18.38 14.95
CA ARG A 126 -1.36 -19.83 14.70
C ARG A 126 -1.91 -20.12 13.31
N ALA A 127 -1.07 -20.66 12.44
CA ALA A 127 -1.45 -21.10 11.11
C ALA A 127 -1.45 -22.63 11.05
N PHE A 128 -2.45 -23.20 10.38
CA PHE A 128 -2.68 -24.63 10.30
C PHE A 128 -2.69 -25.08 8.84
N ALA A 129 -2.12 -26.25 8.58
CA ALA A 129 -2.20 -26.88 7.28
C ALA A 129 -3.48 -27.72 7.17
N PRO A 130 -4.10 -27.82 5.98
CA PRO A 130 -5.10 -28.83 5.72
C PRO A 130 -4.55 -30.23 6.09
N GLY A 131 -5.33 -31.02 6.83
CA GLY A 131 -4.90 -32.33 7.33
C GLY A 131 -4.19 -32.32 8.69
N LEU A 132 -3.86 -31.15 9.25
CA LEU A 132 -3.19 -31.02 10.56
C LEU A 132 -3.96 -30.09 11.53
N PRO A 133 -5.18 -30.47 11.99
CA PRO A 133 -6.07 -29.55 12.69
C PRO A 133 -5.66 -29.22 14.14
N THR A 134 -4.88 -30.08 14.80
CA THR A 134 -4.57 -29.95 16.24
C THR A 134 -3.23 -29.27 16.51
N LYS A 135 -2.29 -29.33 15.57
CA LYS A 135 -0.94 -28.76 15.72
C LYS A 135 -0.77 -27.63 14.71
N PRO A 136 -0.50 -26.39 15.15
CA PRO A 136 -0.20 -25.31 14.23
C PRO A 136 1.08 -25.66 13.47
N LEU A 137 1.03 -25.50 12.16
CA LEU A 137 2.20 -25.60 11.31
C LEU A 137 3.18 -24.49 11.65
N VAL A 138 2.67 -23.26 11.81
CA VAL A 138 3.47 -22.09 12.20
C VAL A 138 2.78 -21.37 13.36
N SER A 139 3.56 -20.98 14.36
CA SER A 139 3.12 -20.04 15.39
C SER A 139 4.11 -18.90 15.51
N ALA A 140 3.62 -17.70 15.80
CA ALA A 140 4.45 -16.52 16.01
C ALA A 140 3.74 -15.54 16.95
N ASP A 141 4.53 -14.83 17.77
CA ASP A 141 3.98 -13.89 18.73
C ASP A 141 3.60 -12.57 18.06
N LEU A 142 4.42 -12.12 17.11
CA LEU A 142 4.21 -10.90 16.38
C LEU A 142 4.64 -11.08 14.91
N LEU A 143 3.80 -10.58 14.02
CA LEU A 143 4.16 -10.35 12.62
C LEU A 143 3.79 -8.91 12.27
N THR A 144 4.71 -8.22 11.62
CA THR A 144 4.43 -6.89 11.08
C THR A 144 4.89 -6.79 9.64
N ALA A 145 4.13 -6.03 8.85
CA ALA A 145 4.52 -5.66 7.50
C ALA A 145 4.20 -4.19 7.27
N THR A 146 5.15 -3.47 6.71
CA THR A 146 5.03 -2.05 6.40
C THR A 146 5.57 -1.76 5.01
N ALA A 147 4.76 -1.10 4.20
CA ALA A 147 5.16 -0.59 2.90
C ALA A 147 4.95 0.94 2.88
N LEU A 148 6.01 1.69 2.62
CA LEU A 148 6.02 3.15 2.60
C LEU A 148 6.56 3.64 1.26
N CYS A 149 5.71 4.36 0.53
CA CYS A 149 6.04 4.97 -0.74
C CYS A 149 5.88 6.48 -0.58
N LYS A 150 6.98 7.22 -0.68
CA LYS A 150 6.97 8.68 -0.64
C LYS A 150 7.24 9.23 -2.04
N ALA A 151 6.57 10.32 -2.35
CA ALA A 151 6.89 11.20 -3.46
C ALA A 151 8.41 11.46 -3.55
N GLY A 152 9.01 11.24 -4.71
CA GLY A 152 10.44 11.51 -4.97
C GLY A 152 11.46 10.67 -4.19
N GLN A 153 11.04 9.60 -3.49
CA GLN A 153 11.95 8.74 -2.73
C GLN A 153 11.80 7.27 -3.14
N LYS A 154 12.87 6.50 -2.97
CA LYS A 154 12.83 5.04 -3.15
C LYS A 154 11.83 4.43 -2.16
N PRO A 155 10.93 3.53 -2.61
CA PRO A 155 10.02 2.81 -1.73
C PRO A 155 10.76 2.03 -0.64
N VAL A 156 10.14 1.93 0.53
CA VAL A 156 10.65 1.17 1.68
C VAL A 156 9.64 0.09 2.03
N ALA A 157 10.09 -1.16 2.04
CA ALA A 157 9.32 -2.31 2.48
C ALA A 157 10.05 -2.96 3.65
N LYS A 158 9.33 -3.25 4.73
CA LYS A 158 9.86 -3.93 5.92
C LYS A 158 8.86 -4.96 6.41
N ALA A 159 9.38 -6.12 6.77
CA ALA A 159 8.64 -7.20 7.38
C ALA A 159 9.46 -7.69 8.58
N ASP A 160 8.78 -7.94 9.70
CA ASP A 160 9.44 -8.35 10.95
C ASP A 160 8.61 -9.45 11.61
N LEU A 161 9.30 -10.41 12.22
CA LEU A 161 8.73 -11.56 12.91
C LEU A 161 9.33 -11.75 14.31
N GLU A 162 8.50 -12.13 15.28
CA GLU A 162 8.96 -12.47 16.64
C GLU A 162 8.49 -13.86 17.08
N ASN A 163 9.40 -14.61 17.71
CA ASN A 163 9.16 -15.93 18.30
C ASN A 163 8.48 -16.92 17.35
N VAL A 164 9.00 -17.02 16.13
CA VAL A 164 8.48 -17.95 15.12
C VAL A 164 8.86 -19.38 15.46
N SER A 165 7.88 -20.27 15.39
CA SER A 165 8.07 -21.71 15.47
C SER A 165 7.36 -22.41 14.32
N VAL A 166 8.01 -23.45 13.81
CA VAL A 166 7.47 -24.32 12.77
C VAL A 166 7.33 -25.71 13.38
N LEU A 167 6.10 -26.25 13.39
CA LEU A 167 5.75 -27.50 14.06
C LEU A 167 6.20 -27.56 15.53
N GLY A 168 6.16 -26.41 16.22
CA GLY A 168 6.60 -26.27 17.60
C GLY A 168 8.12 -26.20 17.80
N LYS A 169 8.92 -26.23 16.73
CA LYS A 169 10.37 -26.00 16.79
C LYS A 169 10.69 -24.54 16.49
N PRO A 170 11.44 -23.82 17.33
CA PRO A 170 11.78 -22.42 17.09
C PRO A 170 12.68 -22.29 15.86
N VAL A 171 12.40 -21.31 15.01
CA VAL A 171 13.27 -20.96 13.88
C VAL A 171 14.34 -20.01 14.38
N LYS A 172 15.62 -20.36 14.21
CA LYS A 172 16.72 -19.45 14.55
C LYS A 172 16.72 -18.27 13.55
N VAL A 173 16.85 -17.06 14.08
CA VAL A 173 16.80 -15.75 13.39
C VAL A 173 17.80 -15.59 12.22
N ASN A 174 18.68 -16.57 11.99
CA ASN A 174 19.63 -16.60 10.86
C ASN A 174 19.09 -17.33 9.61
N GLY A 175 17.87 -17.85 9.65
CA GLY A 175 17.20 -18.53 8.52
C GLY A 175 16.09 -17.67 7.89
N LEU A 176 16.39 -16.41 7.55
CA LEU A 176 15.51 -15.59 6.72
C LEU A 176 15.47 -16.16 5.30
N GLY A 177 14.29 -16.17 4.66
CA GLY A 177 14.08 -16.76 3.34
C GLY A 177 13.22 -18.03 3.34
N SER A 178 13.25 -18.76 2.23
CA SER A 178 12.37 -19.92 1.99
C SER A 178 12.88 -21.18 2.68
N GLN A 179 12.00 -21.85 3.42
CA GLN A 179 12.27 -23.11 4.12
C GLN A 179 11.29 -24.18 3.64
N LYS A 180 11.80 -25.34 3.25
CA LYS A 180 10.99 -26.48 2.84
C LYS A 180 10.77 -27.42 4.03
N VAL A 181 9.52 -27.70 4.35
CA VAL A 181 9.11 -28.53 5.50
C VAL A 181 8.29 -29.70 5.00
N GLU A 182 8.75 -30.91 5.31
CA GLU A 182 8.03 -32.13 4.97
C GLU A 182 7.08 -32.50 6.11
N LEU A 183 5.80 -32.69 5.76
CA LEU A 183 4.73 -33.04 6.67
C LEU A 183 4.33 -34.51 6.44
N PRO A 184 4.61 -35.40 7.41
CA PRO A 184 4.27 -36.82 7.29
C PRO A 184 2.78 -37.02 6.97
N GLY A 185 2.49 -37.73 5.87
CA GLY A 185 1.13 -38.05 5.44
C GLY A 185 0.31 -36.88 4.85
N VAL A 186 0.90 -35.68 4.72
CA VAL A 186 0.23 -34.48 4.20
C VAL A 186 0.93 -33.98 2.93
N GLY A 187 2.26 -33.86 2.92
CA GLY A 187 3.00 -33.38 1.75
C GLY A 187 4.11 -32.42 2.13
N THR A 188 4.36 -31.41 1.29
CA THR A 188 5.42 -30.42 1.50
C THR A 188 4.82 -29.04 1.69
N VAL A 189 5.40 -28.26 2.61
CA VAL A 189 5.12 -26.83 2.73
C VAL A 189 6.41 -26.02 2.60
N ASP A 190 6.39 -25.07 1.68
CA ASP A 190 7.40 -24.03 1.57
C ASP A 190 6.96 -22.82 2.41
N ILE A 191 7.85 -22.34 3.25
CA ILE A 191 7.63 -21.24 4.19
C ILE A 191 8.58 -20.11 3.82
N ALA A 192 8.06 -18.98 3.34
CA ALA A 192 8.86 -17.79 3.10
C ALA A 192 8.63 -16.77 4.24
N LEU A 193 9.74 -16.37 4.86
CA LEU A 193 9.77 -15.42 5.98
C LEU A 193 10.31 -14.06 5.51
N GLU A 194 9.67 -12.98 5.93
CA GLU A 194 10.11 -11.58 5.74
C GLU A 194 10.42 -11.22 4.27
N GLU A 195 9.53 -11.62 3.37
CA GLU A 195 9.67 -11.31 1.95
C GLU A 195 9.38 -9.82 1.70
N THR A 196 10.33 -9.13 1.11
CA THR A 196 10.19 -7.72 0.74
C THR A 196 10.56 -7.51 -0.72
N THR A 197 9.86 -6.60 -1.38
CA THR A 197 10.12 -6.24 -2.77
C THR A 197 9.93 -4.74 -2.93
N THR A 198 10.94 -4.07 -3.48
CA THR A 198 10.89 -2.64 -3.80
C THR A 198 11.19 -2.44 -5.28
N LYS A 199 10.32 -1.72 -5.96
CA LYS A 199 10.48 -1.28 -7.36
C LYS A 199 10.63 0.24 -7.39
N ALA A 200 10.73 0.82 -8.58
CA ALA A 200 10.88 2.27 -8.75
C ALA A 200 9.76 3.09 -8.08
N ALA A 201 8.51 2.62 -8.17
CA ALA A 201 7.33 3.35 -7.69
C ALA A 201 6.42 2.52 -6.78
N SER A 202 6.85 1.36 -6.32
CA SER A 202 6.04 0.49 -5.45
C SER A 202 6.89 -0.31 -4.48
N GLY A 203 6.29 -0.63 -3.33
CA GLY A 203 6.88 -1.47 -2.30
C GLY A 203 5.86 -2.48 -1.80
N ALA A 204 6.31 -3.69 -1.52
CA ALA A 204 5.52 -4.76 -0.93
C ALA A 204 6.33 -5.44 0.18
N ALA A 205 5.68 -5.70 1.31
CA ALA A 205 6.25 -6.42 2.43
C ALA A 205 5.27 -7.50 2.88
N THR A 206 5.80 -8.70 3.10
CA THR A 206 5.06 -9.86 3.55
C THR A 206 5.83 -10.50 4.70
N ALA A 207 5.21 -10.57 5.87
CA ALA A 207 5.87 -11.16 7.03
C ALA A 207 6.00 -12.68 6.90
N LEU A 208 4.94 -13.36 6.45
CA LEU A 208 4.92 -14.81 6.33
C LEU A 208 4.06 -15.25 5.15
N LYS A 209 4.62 -16.11 4.31
CA LYS A 209 3.92 -16.78 3.21
C LYS A 209 4.12 -18.29 3.32
N LEU A 210 3.01 -19.02 3.25
CA LEU A 210 2.96 -20.48 3.29
C LEU A 210 2.45 -20.98 1.96
N SER A 211 3.28 -21.72 1.22
CA SER A 211 2.91 -22.37 -0.03
C SER A 211 2.90 -23.87 0.21
N TYR A 212 1.75 -24.52 0.05
CA TYR A 212 1.62 -25.96 0.33
C TYR A 212 1.29 -26.72 -0.95
N GLU A 213 1.86 -27.91 -1.04
CA GLU A 213 1.47 -28.94 -2.00
C GLU A 213 1.19 -30.23 -1.24
N VAL A 214 -0.08 -30.62 -1.24
CA VAL A 214 -0.56 -31.87 -0.66
C VAL A 214 -0.69 -32.87 -1.80
N ASN A 215 0.25 -33.82 -1.83
CA ASN A 215 0.25 -34.94 -2.75
C ASN A 215 0.32 -36.24 -1.93
N PRO A 216 -0.82 -36.80 -1.50
CA PRO A 216 -0.82 -38.07 -0.78
C PRO A 216 -0.24 -39.14 -1.70
N ALA A 217 0.88 -39.75 -1.29
CA ALA A 217 1.62 -40.71 -2.10
C ALA A 217 0.70 -41.81 -2.64
N ASN A 218 0.69 -41.98 -3.97
CA ASN A 218 0.15 -43.13 -4.70
C ASN A 218 -1.35 -43.45 -4.55
N LEU A 219 -2.16 -42.48 -4.13
CA LEU A 219 -3.60 -42.63 -4.14
C LEU A 219 -4.16 -41.62 -5.13
N ASN A 220 -5.02 -42.07 -6.06
CA ASN A 220 -5.71 -41.27 -7.08
C ASN A 220 -6.67 -40.23 -6.46
N VAL A 221 -6.19 -39.41 -5.52
CA VAL A 221 -6.97 -38.48 -4.70
C VAL A 221 -6.49 -37.05 -4.92
N VAL A 222 -7.34 -36.14 -4.43
CA VAL A 222 -7.28 -34.70 -4.54
C VAL A 222 -5.87 -34.14 -4.31
N LYS A 223 -5.34 -33.46 -5.34
CA LYS A 223 -4.17 -32.59 -5.20
C LYS A 223 -4.66 -31.24 -4.70
N ALA A 224 -4.28 -30.87 -3.49
CA ALA A 224 -4.55 -29.54 -2.95
C ALA A 224 -3.25 -28.74 -2.95
N ALA A 225 -3.26 -27.63 -3.67
CA ALA A 225 -2.15 -26.69 -3.66
C ALA A 225 -2.69 -25.30 -3.36
N GLY A 226 -1.89 -24.48 -2.72
CA GLY A 226 -2.26 -23.09 -2.57
C GLY A 226 -1.37 -22.33 -1.62
N GLU A 227 -1.85 -21.15 -1.28
CA GLU A 227 -1.06 -20.15 -0.58
C GLU A 227 -1.84 -19.52 0.56
N ILE A 228 -1.16 -19.30 1.68
CA ILE A 228 -1.65 -18.47 2.78
C ILE A 228 -0.63 -17.37 3.01
N VAL A 229 -1.04 -16.12 2.81
CA VAL A 229 -0.21 -14.94 3.05
C VAL A 229 -0.70 -14.24 4.32
N LEU A 230 0.23 -13.96 5.22
CA LEU A 230 -0.01 -13.43 6.54
C LEU A 230 0.79 -12.15 6.74
N SER A 231 0.09 -11.09 7.08
CA SER A 231 0.62 -9.74 7.20
C SER A 231 1.28 -9.25 5.92
N GLU A 232 0.46 -8.82 4.96
CA GLU A 232 0.87 -8.24 3.68
C GLU A 232 0.55 -6.74 3.65
N ALA A 233 1.53 -5.92 3.30
CA ALA A 233 1.35 -4.49 3.07
C ALA A 233 1.92 -4.09 1.71
N THR A 234 1.17 -3.28 0.95
CA THR A 234 1.65 -2.72 -0.32
C THR A 234 1.49 -1.22 -0.36
N CYS A 235 2.34 -0.57 -1.15
CA CYS A 235 2.24 0.84 -1.48
C CYS A 235 2.61 1.10 -2.93
N GLU A 236 1.99 2.14 -3.51
CA GLU A 236 2.35 2.75 -4.79
C GLU A 236 2.56 4.25 -4.59
N THR A 237 3.64 4.77 -5.16
CA THR A 237 3.99 6.19 -5.15
C THR A 237 2.96 6.99 -5.94
N PRO A 238 2.46 8.12 -5.42
CA PRO A 238 1.60 9.05 -6.17
C PRO A 238 2.30 9.52 -7.46
N LYS A 239 1.64 9.50 -8.62
CA LYS A 239 2.20 10.13 -9.83
C LYS A 239 1.98 11.63 -9.71
N GLY A 240 3.08 12.39 -9.73
CA GLY A 240 3.06 13.85 -9.55
C GLY A 240 4.24 14.39 -8.74
N ALA A 241 5.11 13.52 -8.22
CA ALA A 241 6.32 13.94 -7.53
C ALA A 241 7.57 13.23 -8.06
N GLY A 242 7.65 13.09 -9.38
CA GLY A 242 8.94 12.90 -10.03
C GLY A 242 9.69 14.21 -9.92
N GLY A 243 10.84 14.20 -9.23
CA GLY A 243 11.79 15.29 -9.36
C GLY A 243 12.18 15.42 -10.83
N ASN A 244 12.34 16.65 -11.29
CA ASN A 244 13.05 16.92 -12.53
C ASN A 244 14.51 16.49 -12.34
N GLU A 245 14.83 15.24 -12.67
CA GLU A 245 16.22 14.87 -12.97
C GLU A 245 16.48 15.32 -14.41
N PRO A 246 17.43 16.25 -14.65
CA PRO A 246 17.88 16.54 -16.00
C PRO A 246 18.57 15.28 -16.54
N GLY A 247 17.95 14.59 -17.50
CA GLY A 247 18.66 13.58 -18.28
C GLY A 247 19.72 14.27 -19.15
N PRO A 248 20.91 13.69 -19.33
CA PRO A 248 21.85 14.18 -20.34
C PRO A 248 21.18 14.06 -21.71
N GLN A 249 21.12 15.17 -22.44
CA GLN A 249 20.78 15.15 -23.86
C GLN A 249 21.98 14.53 -24.58
N THR A 250 21.88 13.26 -24.93
CA THR A 250 22.74 12.67 -25.95
C THR A 250 22.36 13.33 -27.26
N GLY A 251 23.10 14.38 -27.63
CA GLY A 251 23.19 14.81 -29.02
C GLY A 251 23.87 13.69 -29.78
N ASP A 252 23.19 13.16 -30.77
CA ASP A 252 23.80 12.30 -31.79
C ASP A 252 24.82 13.15 -32.57
N ASP A 253 26.07 13.09 -32.14
CA ASP A 253 27.24 13.58 -32.86
C ASP A 253 27.53 12.63 -34.03
N ASP A 254 26.79 12.81 -35.13
CA ASP A 254 27.29 12.41 -36.45
C ASP A 254 28.15 13.56 -37.01
N GLY A 255 29.45 13.46 -36.70
CA GLY A 255 30.52 13.87 -37.60
C GLY A 255 31.02 15.30 -37.49
N GLY A 256 32.24 15.43 -36.94
CA GLY A 256 33.27 16.23 -37.62
C GLY A 256 33.72 17.51 -36.92
N GLY A 257 34.75 17.35 -36.09
CA GLY A 257 35.86 18.26 -35.81
C GLY A 257 35.73 19.76 -36.10
N LEU A 258 35.77 20.57 -35.04
CA LEU A 258 36.10 22.00 -35.11
C LEU A 258 37.05 22.40 -33.96
N ALA A 259 38.28 21.92 -34.06
CA ALA A 259 39.45 22.57 -33.49
C ALA A 259 40.64 22.33 -34.43
N GLU A 260 40.58 22.90 -35.63
CA GLU A 260 41.74 22.97 -36.52
C GLU A 260 42.01 24.42 -36.89
N THR A 261 42.89 25.05 -36.11
CA THR A 261 43.56 26.27 -36.53
C THR A 261 44.78 25.88 -37.36
N GLY A 262 44.69 26.09 -38.67
CA GLY A 262 45.85 26.28 -39.56
C GLY A 262 46.01 25.26 -40.68
N GLY A 263 45.63 25.63 -41.91
CA GLY A 263 46.12 24.91 -43.11
C GLY A 263 45.25 24.91 -44.37
N ASN A 264 45.10 26.07 -45.03
CA ASN A 264 45.00 26.25 -46.50
C ASN A 264 43.90 25.57 -47.37
N SER A 265 43.23 26.45 -48.15
CA SER A 265 42.67 26.30 -49.52
C SER A 265 41.61 25.24 -49.84
N ALA A 266 40.33 25.62 -49.77
CA ALA A 266 39.42 25.68 -50.93
C ALA A 266 37.98 25.97 -50.49
N THR A 267 37.47 27.15 -50.87
CA THR A 267 36.05 27.53 -50.87
C THR A 267 35.19 26.52 -51.66
N PRO A 268 33.90 26.32 -51.31
CA PRO A 268 32.90 27.31 -51.70
C PRO A 268 31.90 27.73 -50.62
N ILE A 269 31.75 29.05 -50.52
CA ILE A 269 30.52 29.83 -50.36
C ILE A 269 29.21 29.02 -50.29
N ILE A 270 28.49 29.11 -49.17
CA ILE A 270 27.02 29.23 -49.18
C ILE A 270 26.64 30.44 -48.32
N ALA A 271 25.95 31.37 -48.96
CA ALA A 271 25.58 32.69 -48.49
C ALA A 271 24.14 32.75 -47.98
N GLY A 272 23.90 33.63 -46.99
CA GLY A 272 22.62 34.32 -46.70
C GLY A 272 21.48 33.43 -46.19
N VAL A 273 20.52 33.88 -45.38
CA VAL A 273 20.00 35.23 -45.09
C VAL A 273 19.37 35.18 -43.68
N GLY A 274 19.53 36.25 -42.90
CA GLY A 274 19.02 36.34 -41.54
C GLY A 274 17.54 36.71 -41.42
N ALA A 275 17.05 36.65 -40.18
CA ALA A 275 15.99 37.52 -39.69
C ALA A 275 16.04 37.61 -38.15
N LEU A 276 16.23 38.84 -37.68
CA LEU A 276 16.07 39.33 -36.31
C LEU A 276 14.69 39.03 -35.72
N LEU A 277 14.60 38.87 -34.38
CA LEU A 277 13.50 39.46 -33.58
C LEU A 277 13.83 39.47 -32.06
N VAL A 278 14.54 40.52 -31.63
CA VAL A 278 14.61 40.94 -30.22
C VAL A 278 13.54 42.01 -29.98
N VAL A 279 12.48 41.68 -29.24
CA VAL A 279 11.53 42.58 -28.54
C VAL A 279 10.92 41.73 -27.42
N GLY A 280 10.85 42.05 -26.13
CA GLY A 280 10.93 43.31 -25.39
C GLY A 280 9.95 43.19 -24.22
N GLY A 281 10.40 42.61 -23.09
CA GLY A 281 9.58 42.35 -21.89
C GLY A 281 9.31 43.59 -21.02
N GLY A 282 8.63 44.60 -21.58
CA GLY A 282 8.55 45.95 -21.00
C GLY A 282 7.14 46.54 -20.80
N THR A 283 6.08 45.75 -20.62
CA THR A 283 4.70 46.29 -20.57
C THR A 283 3.94 46.15 -19.25
N MET A 284 4.49 45.49 -18.21
CA MET A 284 3.79 45.32 -16.92
C MET A 284 3.99 46.47 -15.90
N TYR A 285 4.85 47.44 -16.18
CA TYR A 285 5.19 48.51 -15.21
C TYR A 285 4.26 49.74 -15.26
N LEU A 286 3.50 49.96 -16.34
CA LEU A 286 2.70 51.19 -16.50
C LEU A 286 1.23 51.10 -16.07
N ILE A 287 0.73 49.93 -15.65
CA ILE A 287 -0.65 49.78 -15.18
C ILE A 287 -0.79 50.06 -13.66
N ARG A 288 0.32 50.07 -12.90
CA ARG A 288 0.28 50.22 -11.43
C ARG A 288 0.25 51.66 -10.92
N ARG A 289 0.32 52.68 -11.81
CA ARG A 289 0.41 54.10 -11.39
C ARG A 289 -0.86 54.95 -11.62
N ARG A 290 -1.96 54.37 -12.09
CA ARG A 290 -3.21 55.11 -12.37
C ARG A 290 -4.40 54.84 -11.43
N GLY A 291 -4.20 54.09 -10.35
CA GLY A 291 -5.24 53.83 -9.34
C GLY A 291 -5.11 54.61 -8.03
N ALA A 292 -4.09 55.44 -7.86
CA ALA A 292 -3.84 56.20 -6.64
C ALA A 292 -3.76 57.70 -6.93
N ARG A 293 -4.91 58.30 -7.25
CA ARG A 293 -5.24 59.74 -7.11
C ARG A 293 -6.63 59.99 -7.71
N SER A 294 -7.65 59.92 -6.87
CA SER A 294 -8.91 60.66 -7.01
C SER A 294 -9.63 60.52 -5.68
N SER A 295 -9.39 61.49 -4.81
CA SER A 295 -10.42 62.00 -3.92
C SER A 295 -11.40 62.84 -4.73
#